data_AF-N1UUF8-F1
#
_entry.id   AF-N1UUF8-F1
#
_cell.length_a   1.000
_cell.length_b   1.000
_cell.length_c   1.000
_cell.angle_alpha   90.00
_cell.angle_beta   90.00
_cell.angle_gamma   90.00
#
_symmetry.space_group_name_H-M   'P 1'
#
loop_
_entity.id
_entity.type
_entity.pdbx_description
1 polymer ?
#
loop_
_entity_poly.entity_id
_entity_poly.type
_entity_poly.pdbx_seq_one_letter_code
_entity_poly.pdbx_strand_id
1 'polypeptide(L)'
;MAIFRPENGKQSTATPVGNTSLEDIMHTEPSRNRVSDISVIRRGDRIEARRGDACYRGQVRDTAPGLGLLWIREDEQNRRRTLSVDDFTIHRTS
;
A
#
# COMPACT_ATOMS: atom_id res chain seq x y z
N MET A 1 -18.97 24.51 -55.83
CA MET A 1 -18.40 23.16 -56.03
C MET A 1 -17.32 23.01 -54.97
N ALA A 2 -17.65 22.61 -53.75
CA ALA A 2 -17.73 21.22 -53.26
C ALA A 2 -16.30 20.64 -53.10
N ILE A 3 -15.87 19.95 -52.03
CA ILE A 3 -16.44 19.50 -50.76
C ILE A 3 -15.28 18.84 -49.95
N PHE A 4 -15.54 18.57 -48.67
CA PHE A 4 -14.90 17.57 -47.79
C PHE A 4 -13.55 17.89 -47.13
N ARG A 5 -13.64 18.18 -45.82
CA ARG A 5 -12.69 17.69 -44.81
C ARG A 5 -13.00 16.21 -44.54
N PRO A 6 -11.98 15.33 -44.47
CA PRO A 6 -12.11 14.08 -43.73
C PRO A 6 -11.21 14.05 -42.49
N GLU A 7 -11.67 13.27 -41.53
CA GLU A 7 -11.21 13.12 -40.17
C GLU A 7 -10.04 12.12 -40.01
N ASN A 8 -9.37 12.23 -38.86
CA ASN A 8 -8.79 11.17 -38.02
C ASN A 8 -7.70 10.22 -38.56
N GLY A 9 -6.60 10.16 -37.81
CA GLY A 9 -5.99 8.87 -37.47
C GLY A 9 -4.49 8.88 -37.19
N LYS A 10 -4.16 8.53 -35.93
CA LYS A 10 -3.05 7.65 -35.48
C LYS A 10 -1.88 8.31 -34.73
N GLN A 11 -1.61 7.68 -33.58
CA GLN A 11 -0.64 7.96 -32.53
C GLN A 11 0.82 7.63 -32.91
N SER A 12 1.72 8.09 -32.03
CA SER A 12 3.07 7.56 -31.73
C SER A 12 4.19 8.12 -32.64
N THR A 13 5.39 8.48 -32.17
CA THR A 13 6.20 7.97 -31.05
C THR A 13 7.40 8.91 -30.77
N ALA A 14 7.92 8.87 -29.54
CA ALA A 14 9.32 9.12 -29.13
C ALA A 14 9.84 10.59 -29.16
N THR A 15 10.44 11.19 -28.13
CA THR A 15 10.90 10.81 -26.76
C THR A 15 11.09 12.14 -25.99
N PRO A 16 11.10 12.17 -24.66
CA PRO A 16 12.23 12.87 -24.04
C PRO A 16 12.97 12.00 -23.05
N VAL A 17 14.29 12.06 -23.23
CA VAL A 17 15.37 11.55 -22.42
C VAL A 17 15.10 11.74 -20.93
N GLY A 18 14.93 10.62 -20.23
CA GLY A 18 15.09 10.52 -18.78
C GLY A 18 16.02 9.34 -18.54
N ASN A 19 17.23 9.64 -18.12
CA ASN A 19 18.25 8.75 -17.59
C ASN A 19 17.75 7.96 -16.38
N THR A 20 17.01 6.88 -16.60
CA THR A 20 16.64 5.96 -15.52
C THR A 20 17.85 5.09 -15.18
N SER A 21 18.63 5.56 -14.21
CA SER A 21 19.65 4.77 -13.52
C SER A 21 19.01 3.48 -13.00
N LEU A 22 19.51 2.33 -13.46
CA LEU A 22 19.00 0.98 -13.14
C LEU A 22 19.16 0.59 -11.66
N GLU A 23 19.72 1.48 -10.85
CA GLU A 23 19.95 1.35 -9.41
C GLU A 23 18.78 1.88 -8.54
N ASP A 24 17.82 2.62 -9.12
CA ASP A 24 16.63 3.13 -8.38
C ASP A 24 15.49 2.09 -8.29
N ILE A 25 15.64 0.91 -8.88
CA ILE A 25 14.59 -0.12 -8.93
C ILE A 25 14.70 -1.09 -7.74
N MET A 26 15.78 -1.05 -6.95
CA MET A 26 16.02 -2.10 -5.96
C MET A 26 15.36 -1.92 -4.58
N HIS A 27 14.77 -0.76 -4.25
CA HIS A 27 14.04 -0.62 -2.97
C HIS A 27 12.83 0.33 -3.00
N THR A 28 12.13 0.47 -4.13
CA THR A 28 10.79 1.07 -4.11
C THR A 28 9.74 -0.02 -3.91
N GLU A 29 9.64 -0.55 -2.69
CA GLU A 29 8.46 -1.33 -2.28
C GLU A 29 7.20 -0.51 -2.61
N PRO A 30 6.15 -1.10 -3.20
CA PRO A 30 4.97 -0.36 -3.57
C PRO A 30 4.31 0.20 -2.30
N SER A 31 4.56 1.48 -2.04
CA SER A 31 3.98 2.26 -0.92
C SER A 31 2.46 2.36 -0.99
N ARG A 32 1.83 1.74 -2.00
CA ARG A 32 0.41 1.83 -2.32
C ARG A 32 -0.51 1.25 -1.24
N ASN A 33 0.02 0.49 -0.27
CA ASN A 33 -0.78 -0.09 0.80
C ASN A 33 -0.27 0.19 2.21
N ARG A 34 0.72 1.08 2.37
CA ARG A 34 1.16 1.51 3.70
C ARG A 34 0.06 2.35 4.31
N VAL A 35 -0.37 1.98 5.51
CA VAL A 35 -1.40 2.68 6.25
C VAL A 35 -0.71 3.68 7.18
N SER A 36 -0.69 4.94 6.78
CA SER A 36 -0.19 6.05 7.59
C SER A 36 -1.23 6.57 8.58
N ASP A 37 -2.52 6.46 8.23
CA ASP A 37 -3.64 6.87 9.08
C ASP A 37 -4.40 5.64 9.55
N ILE A 38 -4.41 5.38 10.86
CA ILE A 38 -5.01 4.15 11.40
C ILE A 38 -6.53 4.23 11.52
N SER A 39 -7.12 5.42 11.36
CA SER A 39 -8.57 5.62 11.42
C SER A 39 -9.27 4.99 10.21
N VAL A 40 -8.52 4.75 9.12
CA VAL A 40 -9.03 4.05 7.93
C VAL A 40 -9.09 2.53 8.12
N ILE A 41 -8.43 1.98 9.15
CA ILE A 41 -8.45 0.56 9.47
C ILE A 41 -9.74 0.22 10.20
N ARG A 42 -10.42 -0.82 9.74
CA ARG A 42 -11.66 -1.31 10.35
C ARG A 42 -11.47 -2.71 10.92
N ARG A 43 -12.27 -3.02 11.93
CA ARG A 43 -12.42 -4.40 12.40
C ARG A 43 -12.80 -5.30 11.23
N GLY A 44 -12.12 -6.44 11.11
CA GLY A 44 -12.28 -7.37 10.00
C GLY A 44 -11.26 -7.20 8.89
N ASP A 45 -10.59 -6.03 8.79
CA ASP A 45 -9.52 -5.82 7.83
C ASP A 45 -8.35 -6.76 8.09
N ARG A 46 -7.69 -7.19 7.02
CA ARG A 46 -6.46 -7.95 7.11
C ARG A 46 -5.29 -7.01 6.93
N ILE A 47 -4.37 -7.06 7.89
CA ILE A 47 -3.19 -6.21 7.89
C ILE A 47 -1.94 -7.05 8.11
N GLU A 48 -0.83 -6.45 7.73
CA GLU A 48 0.51 -6.93 7.99
C GLU A 48 1.30 -5.82 8.68
N ALA A 49 1.91 -6.15 9.82
CA ALA A 49 2.71 -5.23 10.61
C ALA A 49 4.16 -5.70 10.60
N ARG A 50 5.05 -4.82 10.13
CA ARG A 50 6.48 -5.10 10.00
C ARG A 50 7.32 -4.21 10.92
N ARG A 51 8.31 -4.79 11.59
CA ARG A 51 9.33 -4.11 12.40
C ARG A 51 10.65 -4.86 12.31
N GLY A 52 11.60 -4.34 11.53
CA GLY A 52 12.82 -5.08 11.21
C GLY A 52 12.47 -6.45 10.61
N ASP A 53 12.99 -7.52 11.20
CA ASP A 53 12.72 -8.91 10.77
C ASP A 53 11.39 -9.46 11.31
N ALA A 54 10.73 -8.77 12.24
CA ALA A 54 9.45 -9.21 12.77
C ALA A 54 8.31 -8.84 11.82
N CYS A 55 7.56 -9.84 11.37
CA CYS A 55 6.35 -9.66 10.55
C CYS A 55 5.17 -10.34 11.24
N TYR A 56 4.10 -9.58 11.48
CA TYR A 56 2.87 -10.09 12.06
C TYR A 56 1.71 -9.86 11.11
N ARG A 57 1.04 -10.95 10.71
CA ARG A 57 -0.10 -10.89 9.81
C ARG A 57 -1.35 -11.42 10.48
N GLY A 58 -2.46 -10.71 10.28
CA GLY A 58 -3.72 -11.16 10.85
C GLY A 58 -4.89 -10.24 10.57
N GLN A 59 -6.01 -10.59 11.19
CA GLN A 59 -7.25 -9.83 11.08
C GLN A 59 -7.39 -8.86 12.24
N VAL A 60 -7.69 -7.59 11.93
CA VAL A 60 -7.97 -6.54 12.92
C VAL A 60 -9.23 -6.90 13.70
N ARG A 61 -9.09 -6.94 15.02
CA ARG A 61 -10.17 -7.19 15.97
C ARG A 61 -10.67 -5.89 16.58
N ASP A 62 -9.77 -4.96 16.84
CA ASP A 62 -10.08 -3.69 17.47
C ASP A 62 -9.03 -2.63 17.10
N THR A 63 -9.40 -1.36 17.22
CA THR A 63 -8.56 -0.22 16.83
C THR A 63 -8.76 0.91 17.82
N ALA A 64 -7.67 1.52 18.30
CA ALA A 64 -7.68 2.74 19.10
C ALA A 64 -6.92 3.85 18.38
N PRO A 65 -7.56 4.56 17.43
CA PRO A 65 -6.93 5.65 16.67
C PRO A 65 -6.26 6.72 17.52
N GLY A 66 -6.93 7.12 18.62
CA GLY A 66 -6.40 8.13 19.54
C GLY A 66 -5.16 7.70 20.32
N LEU A 67 -4.79 6.42 20.30
CA LEU A 67 -3.62 5.87 20.99
C LEU A 67 -2.55 5.32 20.02
N GLY A 68 -2.78 5.34 18.71
CA GLY A 68 -1.85 4.70 17.76
C GLY A 68 -1.83 3.17 17.86
N LEU A 69 -2.83 2.55 18.48
CA LEU A 69 -2.84 1.11 18.75
C LEU A 69 -3.89 0.37 17.93
N LEU A 70 -3.58 -0.87 17.58
CA LEU A 70 -4.51 -1.80 16.96
C LEU A 70 -4.29 -3.21 17.48
N TRP A 71 -5.38 -3.99 17.54
CA TRP A 71 -5.34 -5.38 17.96
C TRP A 71 -5.64 -6.26 16.76
N ILE A 72 -4.75 -7.21 16.49
CA ILE A 72 -4.98 -8.25 15.49
C ILE A 72 -5.17 -9.60 16.15
N ARG A 73 -5.87 -10.48 15.46
CA ARG A 73 -5.79 -11.93 15.64
C ARG A 73 -4.82 -12.45 14.60
N GLU A 74 -3.65 -12.86 15.05
CA GLU A 74 -2.58 -13.40 14.22
C GLU A 74 -3.02 -14.70 13.53
N ASP A 75 -2.72 -14.85 12.24
CA ASP A 75 -3.12 -16.01 11.44
C ASP A 75 -2.38 -17.29 11.89
N GLU A 76 -1.09 -17.19 12.25
CA GLU A 76 -0.24 -18.36 12.53
C GLU A 76 -0.49 -19.00 13.90
N GLN A 77 -0.57 -18.18 14.95
CA GLN A 77 -0.72 -18.68 16.33
C GLN A 77 -2.13 -18.49 16.87
N ASN A 78 -3.04 -17.92 16.07
CA ASN A 78 -4.40 -17.57 16.48
C ASN A 78 -4.45 -16.66 17.73
N ARG A 79 -3.34 -15.99 18.05
CA ARG A 79 -3.16 -15.17 19.24
C ARG A 79 -3.61 -13.74 18.99
N ARG A 80 -4.17 -13.12 20.03
CA ARG A 80 -4.43 -11.68 20.00
C ARG A 80 -3.13 -10.94 20.25
N ARG A 81 -2.79 -10.00 19.37
CA ARG A 81 -1.58 -9.19 19.46
C ARG A 81 -1.92 -7.71 19.41
N THR A 82 -1.30 -6.93 20.28
CA THR A 82 -1.36 -5.47 20.26
C THR A 82 -0.21 -4.96 19.43
N LEU A 83 -0.48 -4.06 18.49
CA LEU A 83 0.49 -3.45 17.60
C LEU A 83 0.39 -1.93 17.73
N SER A 84 1.53 -1.28 17.84
CA SER A 84 1.65 0.18 17.82
C SER A 84 2.12 0.62 16.44
N VAL A 85 1.52 1.69 15.92
CA VAL A 85 1.89 2.22 14.60
C VAL A 85 3.13 3.11 14.62
N ASP A 86 3.58 3.49 15.83
CA ASP A 86 4.88 4.13 16.03
C ASP A 86 6.03 3.11 15.92
N ASP A 87 5.80 1.87 16.37
CA ASP A 87 6.80 0.80 16.36
C ASP A 87 6.77 -0.05 15.10
N PHE A 88 5.59 -0.20 14.47
CA PHE A 88 5.36 -1.07 13.33
C PHE A 88 4.89 -0.31 12.11
N THR A 89 5.45 -0.66 10.97
CA THR A 89 4.91 -0.25 9.68
C THR A 89 3.73 -1.14 9.32
N ILE A 90 2.54 -0.55 9.22
CA ILE A 90 1.31 -1.27 8.91
C ILE A 90 1.02 -1.21 7.41
N HIS A 91 0.72 -2.36 6.84
CA HIS A 91 0.27 -2.53 5.47
C HIS A 91 -1.11 -3.20 5.47
N ARG A 92 -2.06 -2.67 4.69
CA ARG A 92 -3.30 -3.41 4.44
C ARG A 92 -2.98 -4.53 3.45
N THR A 93 -3.64 -5.67 3.57
CA THR A 93 -3.57 -6.74 2.57
C THR A 93 -5.01 -6.95 2.12
N SER A 94 -5.36 -6.34 0.99
CA SER A 94 -6.72 -6.39 0.44
C SER A 94 -7.03 -7.75 -0.18
#